data_AF-A0A430FSY3-F1
#
_entry.id   AF-A0A430FSY3-F1
#
_cell.length_a   1.000
_cell.length_b   1.000
_cell.length_c   1.000
_cell.angle_alpha   90.00
_cell.angle_beta   90.00
_cell.angle_gamma   90.00
#
_symmetry.space_group_name_H-M   'P 1'
#
loop_
_entity.id
_entity.type
_entity.pdbx_description
1 polymer ?
#
loop_
_entity_poly.entity_id
_entity_poly.type
_entity_poly.pdbx_seq_one_letter_code
_entity_poly.pdbx_strand_id
1 'polypeptide(L)'
;MQIQSHVAQKGIGITLSALLAVTSFVGVPAYAQTAVAQDEPGHILSAGRWGTCDWSFDEDSGAMSIATTGACKVDPDKGNFLNGDADEIATRHAIKTAEIKNTITVLYGTEFENMFKGASAFTELKGMGNFDFSQTGSGLSIAGMFSGTNFKKADFNNLKIENNQISMAHLLDGAVCDEIDTSQIPFDKHVNSVAGMFANMRYLTSITLPEVQAEDLMNTSHMFESDYALTSVDWNIEAKDISDIAAMFADCPQLKSVDLSKMHAQAISESSFVFGSCPNLKEINLGDMQFNQLQQPALASSMFYQTGVKKITLTRSAITRFNDLYDPQELFTGTFPGTPMTKWRGENPNTKTEEERLWLHWGNQADFPDAGHIFTLTVVD
;
A
#
# COMPACT_ATOMS: atom_id res chain seq x y z
N MET A 1 45.30 67.49 -46.24
CA MET A 1 44.96 66.05 -46.39
C MET A 1 43.44 65.96 -46.28
N GLN A 2 42.80 65.62 -47.40
CA GLN A 2 41.38 65.26 -47.70
C GLN A 2 40.26 65.73 -46.72
N ILE A 3 39.39 66.69 -47.08
CA ILE A 3 38.17 66.61 -47.93
C ILE A 3 37.05 65.79 -47.24
N GLN A 4 36.06 66.45 -46.60
CA GLN A 4 34.63 66.58 -47.00
C GLN A 4 33.91 65.24 -47.29
N SER A 5 32.69 64.91 -46.85
CA SER A 5 31.45 65.68 -46.65
C SER A 5 30.36 64.81 -45.99
N HIS A 6 29.58 65.41 -45.09
CA HIS A 6 28.10 65.38 -45.00
C HIS A 6 27.31 64.30 -45.78
N VAL A 7 26.35 63.64 -45.11
CA VAL A 7 24.88 63.80 -45.24
C VAL A 7 24.18 62.65 -44.50
N ALA A 8 23.09 62.98 -43.79
CA ALA A 8 22.21 62.08 -43.05
C ALA A 8 21.20 61.32 -43.94
N GLN A 9 20.71 60.16 -43.50
CA GLN A 9 19.42 59.63 -43.96
C GLN A 9 18.75 58.66 -42.97
N LYS A 10 17.42 58.79 -42.88
CA LYS A 10 16.42 58.00 -42.15
C LYS A 10 16.11 56.67 -42.85
N GLY A 11 15.51 55.74 -42.10
CA GLY A 11 14.67 54.63 -42.61
C GLY A 11 15.15 53.27 -42.08
N ILE A 12 14.36 52.23 -41.81
CA ILE A 12 12.97 51.84 -42.14
C ILE A 12 12.65 50.66 -41.18
N GLY A 13 11.40 50.52 -40.72
CA GLY A 13 10.94 49.34 -39.97
C GLY A 13 10.65 48.13 -40.88
N ILE A 14 10.81 46.92 -40.36
CA ILE A 14 10.30 45.69 -40.98
C ILE A 14 9.73 44.78 -39.89
N THR A 15 8.44 44.48 -40.03
CA THR A 15 7.66 43.47 -39.33
C THR A 15 8.10 42.06 -39.76
N LEU A 16 8.31 41.15 -38.80
CA LEU A 16 8.61 39.75 -39.08
C LEU A 16 7.37 38.88 -38.81
N SER A 17 6.74 38.43 -39.89
CA SER A 17 5.84 37.27 -39.89
C SER A 17 6.68 36.03 -40.24
N ALA A 18 6.59 34.97 -39.44
CA ALA A 18 7.17 33.67 -39.80
C ALA A 18 6.13 32.56 -39.62
N LEU A 19 5.62 32.14 -40.78
CA LEU A 19 4.88 30.92 -41.07
C LEU A 19 5.90 29.77 -41.16
N LEU A 20 5.64 28.61 -40.54
CA LEU A 20 6.38 27.38 -40.85
C LEU A 20 5.41 26.20 -40.96
N ALA A 21 5.37 25.66 -42.18
CA ALA A 21 4.59 24.53 -42.61
C ALA A 21 5.23 23.21 -42.15
N VAL A 22 4.38 22.25 -41.77
CA VAL A 22 4.78 20.88 -41.45
C VAL A 22 4.84 20.07 -42.75
N THR A 23 6.02 19.61 -43.13
CA THR A 23 6.21 18.52 -44.09
C THR A 23 6.51 17.22 -43.35
N SER A 24 5.76 16.19 -43.71
CA SER A 24 5.89 14.80 -43.28
C SER A 24 7.29 14.22 -43.46
N PHE A 25 7.80 13.54 -42.43
CA PHE A 25 8.83 12.49 -42.58
C PHE A 25 8.52 11.31 -41.66
N VAL A 26 8.75 10.12 -42.22
CA VAL A 26 8.48 8.80 -41.67
C VAL A 26 9.65 8.34 -40.79
N GLY A 27 9.34 7.78 -39.62
CA GLY A 27 10.09 6.70 -38.97
C GLY A 27 11.49 7.01 -38.40
N VAL A 28 11.54 7.45 -37.14
CA VAL A 28 12.66 7.21 -36.19
C VAL A 28 12.03 7.05 -34.79
N PRO A 29 12.41 6.06 -33.96
CA PRO A 29 11.82 5.91 -32.63
C PRO A 29 12.16 7.13 -31.77
N ALA A 30 11.13 7.76 -31.21
CA ALA A 30 11.26 8.89 -30.29
C ALA A 30 11.88 8.39 -28.97
N TYR A 31 13.14 8.73 -28.77
CA TYR A 31 13.77 8.77 -27.45
C TYR A 31 13.03 9.83 -26.61
N ALA A 32 12.73 9.52 -25.35
CA ALA A 32 12.32 10.54 -24.40
C ALA A 32 13.48 11.54 -24.27
N GLN A 33 13.36 12.67 -24.95
CA GLN A 33 14.28 13.79 -24.76
C GLN A 33 13.63 14.72 -23.75
N THR A 34 14.23 14.84 -22.58
CA THR A 34 13.96 15.92 -21.63
C THR A 34 14.36 17.23 -22.33
N ALA A 35 13.36 18.01 -22.72
CA ALA A 35 13.58 19.33 -23.29
C ALA A 35 13.47 20.36 -22.17
N VAL A 36 14.56 21.08 -21.90
CA VAL A 36 14.56 22.21 -20.97
C VAL A 36 14.06 23.44 -21.73
N ALA A 37 12.86 23.90 -21.41
CA ALA A 37 12.33 25.15 -21.95
C ALA A 37 12.53 26.25 -20.90
N GLN A 38 13.22 27.33 -21.28
CA GLN A 38 13.31 28.53 -20.44
C GLN A 38 12.10 29.42 -20.72
N ASP A 39 11.21 29.56 -19.76
CA ASP A 39 10.13 30.55 -19.79
C ASP A 39 10.36 31.55 -18.65
N GLU A 40 10.44 32.84 -18.96
CA GLU A 40 10.93 33.93 -18.08
C GLU A 40 12.39 33.72 -17.56
N PRO A 41 13.19 34.80 -17.34
CA PRO A 41 14.58 34.67 -16.95
C PRO A 41 14.71 34.13 -15.50
N GLY A 42 14.78 32.79 -15.37
CA GLY A 42 15.14 32.10 -14.13
C GLY A 42 14.34 30.84 -13.80
N HIS A 43 13.19 30.60 -14.44
CA HIS A 43 12.35 29.43 -14.16
C HIS A 43 12.78 28.25 -15.03
N ILE A 44 13.20 27.14 -14.40
CA ILE A 44 13.61 25.93 -15.13
C ILE A 44 12.42 24.98 -15.19
N LEU A 45 11.88 24.83 -16.40
CA LEU A 45 10.87 23.84 -16.72
C LEU A 45 11.52 22.68 -17.47
N SER A 46 11.53 21.52 -16.82
CA SER A 46 11.79 20.24 -17.47
C SER A 46 10.49 19.68 -18.03
N ALA A 47 10.48 19.17 -19.26
CA ALA A 47 9.27 18.63 -19.88
C ALA A 47 9.57 17.36 -20.69
N GLY A 48 8.52 16.54 -20.88
CA GLY A 48 8.61 15.32 -21.67
C GLY A 48 7.24 14.68 -21.90
N ARG A 49 7.26 13.40 -22.28
CA ARG A 49 6.05 12.64 -22.57
C ARG A 49 6.05 11.29 -21.87
N TRP A 50 4.87 10.87 -21.42
CA TRP A 50 4.57 9.52 -20.95
C TRP A 50 3.51 8.91 -21.87
N GLY A 51 3.97 8.08 -22.82
CA GLY A 51 3.18 7.75 -23.99
C GLY A 51 2.80 9.00 -24.79
N THR A 52 1.50 9.29 -24.88
CA THR A 52 1.00 10.51 -25.53
C THR A 52 0.76 11.66 -24.56
N CYS A 53 0.90 11.43 -23.26
CA CYS A 53 0.65 12.41 -22.21
C CYS A 53 1.84 13.34 -22.02
N ASP A 54 1.65 14.63 -22.28
CA ASP A 54 2.66 15.65 -22.00
C ASP A 54 2.74 15.92 -20.50
N TRP A 55 3.95 16.02 -19.98
CA TRP A 55 4.22 16.40 -18.59
C TRP A 55 5.21 17.56 -18.53
N SER A 56 5.11 18.33 -17.46
CA SER A 56 6.00 19.44 -17.14
C SER A 56 6.34 19.44 -15.65
N PHE A 57 7.60 19.68 -15.34
CA PHE A 57 8.16 19.74 -14.00
C PHE A 57 8.81 21.09 -13.77
N ASP A 58 8.36 21.79 -12.74
CA ASP A 58 8.97 23.01 -12.24
C ASP A 58 10.04 22.63 -11.20
N GLU A 59 11.31 22.84 -11.55
CA GLU A 59 12.45 22.46 -10.69
C GLU A 59 12.57 23.31 -9.42
N ASP A 60 12.06 24.56 -9.45
CA ASP A 60 12.13 25.47 -8.31
C ASP A 60 11.12 25.05 -7.24
N SER A 61 9.87 24.81 -7.65
CA SER A 61 8.81 24.41 -6.72
C SER A 61 8.81 22.91 -6.42
N GLY A 62 9.25 22.08 -7.37
CA GLY A 62 9.09 20.62 -7.35
C GLY A 62 7.69 20.16 -7.77
N ALA A 63 6.91 21.02 -8.44
CA ALA A 63 5.57 20.72 -8.90
C ALA A 63 5.58 20.02 -10.27
N MET A 64 4.87 18.88 -10.35
CA MET A 64 4.67 18.13 -11.59
C MET A 64 3.24 18.31 -12.10
N SER A 65 3.07 18.58 -13.38
CA SER A 65 1.78 18.52 -14.08
C SER A 65 1.83 17.46 -15.18
N ILE A 66 0.81 16.60 -15.24
CA ILE A 66 0.72 15.49 -16.21
C ILE A 66 -0.58 15.64 -17.01
N ALA A 67 -0.53 15.27 -18.29
CA ALA A 67 -1.62 15.44 -19.26
C ALA A 67 -1.99 16.92 -19.45
N THR A 68 -1.00 17.78 -19.69
CA THR A 68 -1.17 19.24 -19.72
C THR A 68 -1.93 19.77 -20.94
N THR A 69 -1.92 19.03 -22.06
CA THR A 69 -2.44 19.49 -23.36
C THR A 69 -3.81 18.93 -23.74
N GLY A 70 -4.35 17.99 -22.96
CA GLY A 70 -5.65 17.37 -23.19
C GLY A 70 -5.68 15.90 -22.80
N ALA A 71 -6.77 15.21 -23.14
CA ALA A 71 -6.89 13.78 -22.91
C ALA A 71 -5.82 13.01 -23.68
N CYS A 72 -5.22 12.03 -23.04
CA CYS A 72 -4.08 11.28 -23.58
C CYS A 72 -4.12 9.83 -23.12
N LYS A 73 -3.17 9.05 -23.63
CA LYS A 73 -2.99 7.62 -23.35
C LYS A 73 -1.56 7.32 -22.95
N VAL A 74 -1.42 6.45 -21.96
CA VAL A 74 -0.13 5.82 -21.64
C VAL A 74 0.24 4.85 -22.77
N ASP A 75 1.53 4.77 -23.09
CA ASP A 75 2.07 3.81 -24.06
C ASP A 75 2.78 2.69 -23.27
N PRO A 76 2.31 1.44 -23.35
CA PRO A 76 2.90 0.30 -22.63
C PRO A 76 4.37 0.04 -22.97
N ASP A 77 4.78 0.37 -24.19
CA ASP A 77 6.12 0.05 -24.69
C ASP A 77 7.19 1.02 -24.16
N LYS A 78 6.78 2.05 -23.40
CA LYS A 78 7.65 3.11 -22.86
C LYS A 78 8.01 2.92 -21.39
N GLY A 79 7.53 1.85 -20.75
CA GLY A 79 7.81 1.57 -19.33
C GLY A 79 7.14 2.56 -18.37
N ASN A 80 7.47 2.43 -17.09
CA ASN A 80 6.84 3.20 -16.02
C ASN A 80 7.29 4.67 -16.06
N PHE A 81 6.42 5.56 -15.57
CA PHE A 81 6.66 7.00 -15.54
C PHE A 81 8.03 7.37 -14.91
N LEU A 82 8.85 8.11 -15.67
CA LEU A 82 10.17 8.60 -15.26
C LEU A 82 11.07 7.50 -14.67
N ASN A 83 11.26 6.39 -15.40
CA ASN A 83 11.98 5.21 -14.92
C ASN A 83 13.02 4.66 -15.90
N GLY A 84 13.28 5.36 -17.01
CA GLY A 84 14.18 4.89 -18.07
C GLY A 84 15.66 5.04 -17.73
N ASP A 85 16.08 6.24 -17.34
CA ASP A 85 17.49 6.57 -17.08
C ASP A 85 17.72 7.34 -15.76
N ALA A 86 18.97 7.67 -15.47
CA ALA A 86 19.36 8.33 -14.23
C ALA A 86 18.78 9.75 -14.09
N ASP A 87 18.58 10.47 -15.20
CA ASP A 87 18.05 11.83 -15.19
C ASP A 87 16.53 11.81 -14.97
N GLU A 88 15.82 10.85 -15.58
CA GLU A 88 14.41 10.61 -15.29
C GLU A 88 14.18 10.21 -13.83
N ILE A 89 15.00 9.30 -13.29
CA ILE A 89 14.92 8.89 -11.87
C ILE A 89 15.21 10.07 -10.95
N ALA A 90 16.21 10.91 -11.28
CA ALA A 90 16.51 12.12 -10.52
C ALA A 90 15.32 13.09 -10.54
N THR A 91 14.68 13.27 -11.70
CA THR A 91 13.47 14.08 -11.86
C THR A 91 12.35 13.54 -10.96
N ARG A 92 12.09 12.22 -11.00
CA ARG A 92 11.07 11.57 -10.15
C ARG A 92 11.32 11.81 -8.67
N HIS A 93 12.56 11.63 -8.21
CA HIS A 93 12.91 11.83 -6.80
C HIS A 93 12.79 13.29 -6.33
N ALA A 94 12.84 14.25 -7.25
CA ALA A 94 12.69 15.69 -6.96
C ALA A 94 11.23 16.16 -6.86
N ILE A 95 10.25 15.33 -7.26
CA ILE A 95 8.83 15.70 -7.23
C ILE A 95 8.33 15.85 -5.79
N LYS A 96 7.66 16.97 -5.50
CA LYS A 96 7.01 17.26 -4.20
C LYS A 96 5.49 17.17 -4.25
N THR A 97 4.90 17.55 -5.37
CA THR A 97 3.46 17.48 -5.63
C THR A 97 3.21 17.15 -7.08
N ALA A 98 2.14 16.41 -7.38
CA ALA A 98 1.71 16.18 -8.77
C ALA A 98 0.22 16.50 -8.97
N GLU A 99 -0.12 16.96 -10.17
CA GLU A 99 -1.50 17.16 -10.60
C GLU A 99 -1.74 16.55 -11.99
N ILE A 100 -2.77 15.72 -12.08
CA ILE A 100 -3.26 15.19 -13.34
C ILE A 100 -4.30 16.16 -13.88
N LYS A 101 -3.99 16.85 -14.98
CA LYS A 101 -4.80 17.97 -15.51
C LYS A 101 -5.97 17.51 -16.37
N ASN A 102 -5.80 16.43 -17.12
CA ASN A 102 -6.80 15.89 -18.05
C ASN A 102 -6.85 14.37 -17.97
N THR A 103 -7.85 13.76 -18.61
CA THR A 103 -8.04 12.31 -18.62
C THR A 103 -6.84 11.57 -19.21
N ILE A 104 -6.37 10.56 -18.48
CA ILE A 104 -5.32 9.63 -18.90
C ILE A 104 -5.96 8.25 -19.06
N THR A 105 -6.11 7.79 -20.30
CA THR A 105 -6.53 6.42 -20.57
C THR A 105 -5.36 5.46 -20.37
N VAL A 106 -5.59 4.47 -19.54
CA VAL A 106 -4.64 3.43 -19.16
C VAL A 106 -4.95 2.19 -19.99
N LEU A 107 -3.92 1.59 -20.58
CA LEU A 107 -4.08 0.48 -21.53
C LEU A 107 -3.71 -0.87 -20.89
N TYR A 108 -2.81 -0.87 -19.91
CA TYR A 108 -2.31 -2.06 -19.23
C TYR A 108 -2.27 -1.85 -17.71
N GLY A 109 -2.65 -2.89 -16.98
CA GLY A 109 -2.82 -2.82 -15.52
C GLY A 109 -1.57 -2.46 -14.71
N THR A 110 -0.36 -2.55 -15.28
CA THR A 110 0.90 -2.38 -14.54
C THR A 110 1.58 -1.02 -14.78
N GLU A 111 1.00 -0.15 -15.60
CA GLU A 111 1.61 1.11 -16.02
C GLU A 111 1.82 2.11 -14.86
N PHE A 112 1.12 1.91 -13.74
CA PHE A 112 1.18 2.74 -12.52
C PHE A 112 2.16 2.25 -11.48
N GLU A 113 2.72 1.06 -11.66
CA GLU A 113 3.58 0.49 -10.65
C GLU A 113 4.79 1.40 -10.41
N ASN A 114 5.04 1.72 -9.15
CA ASN A 114 6.18 2.54 -8.73
C ASN A 114 6.21 3.99 -9.31
N MET A 115 5.10 4.54 -9.80
CA MET A 115 5.05 5.85 -10.48
C MET A 115 5.76 7.00 -9.73
N PHE A 116 5.62 7.08 -8.40
CA PHE A 116 6.27 8.07 -7.54
C PHE A 116 7.23 7.44 -6.53
N LYS A 117 7.68 6.20 -6.77
CA LYS A 117 8.56 5.49 -5.85
C LYS A 117 9.86 6.25 -5.61
N GLY A 118 10.22 6.38 -4.33
CA GLY A 118 11.44 7.04 -3.87
C GLY A 118 11.38 8.58 -3.90
N ALA A 119 10.27 9.18 -4.32
CA ALA A 119 10.05 10.63 -4.24
C ALA A 119 9.82 11.05 -2.79
N SER A 120 10.89 11.07 -1.99
CA SER A 120 10.84 11.24 -0.53
C SER A 120 10.25 12.58 -0.06
N ALA A 121 10.18 13.59 -0.94
CA ALA A 121 9.53 14.87 -0.66
C ALA A 121 8.08 14.96 -1.19
N PHE A 122 7.59 13.90 -1.85
CA PHE A 122 6.25 13.84 -2.44
C PHE A 122 5.17 13.77 -1.35
N THR A 123 4.21 14.69 -1.38
CA THR A 123 3.20 14.83 -0.31
C THR A 123 1.75 14.74 -0.80
N GLU A 124 1.49 15.07 -2.06
CA GLU A 124 0.14 15.20 -2.59
C GLU A 124 0.06 14.85 -4.09
N LEU A 125 -0.98 14.08 -4.45
CA LEU A 125 -1.40 13.84 -5.83
C LEU A 125 -2.83 14.35 -6.02
N LYS A 126 -3.02 15.31 -6.93
CA LYS A 126 -4.33 15.81 -7.34
C LYS A 126 -4.77 15.20 -8.65
N GLY A 127 -6.08 14.99 -8.78
CA GLY A 127 -6.68 14.51 -10.02
C GLY A 127 -6.54 13.00 -10.25
N MET A 128 -6.43 12.19 -9.19
CA MET A 128 -6.41 10.72 -9.33
C MET A 128 -7.62 10.20 -10.13
N GLY A 129 -8.80 10.84 -9.98
CA GLY A 129 -9.98 10.49 -10.78
C GLY A 129 -9.91 10.77 -12.28
N ASN A 130 -8.83 11.41 -12.76
CA ASN A 130 -8.59 11.57 -14.18
C ASN A 130 -7.97 10.32 -14.83
N PHE A 131 -7.60 9.30 -14.06
CA PHE A 131 -7.24 8.00 -14.60
C PHE A 131 -8.48 7.24 -15.04
N ASP A 132 -8.47 6.82 -16.30
CA ASP A 132 -9.52 6.02 -16.94
C ASP A 132 -8.98 4.62 -17.22
N PHE A 133 -9.47 3.65 -16.43
CA PHE A 133 -9.13 2.24 -16.52
C PHE A 133 -10.13 1.43 -17.37
N SER A 134 -11.04 2.08 -18.08
CA SER A 134 -12.06 1.38 -18.90
C SER A 134 -11.47 0.50 -20.01
N GLN A 135 -10.20 0.72 -20.37
CA GLN A 135 -9.48 -0.06 -21.38
C GLN A 135 -8.43 -1.01 -20.79
N THR A 136 -8.22 -1.01 -19.47
CA THR A 136 -7.41 -2.06 -18.86
C THR A 136 -8.17 -3.38 -18.95
N GLY A 137 -7.47 -4.46 -19.28
CA GLY A 137 -8.02 -5.81 -19.15
C GLY A 137 -8.36 -6.16 -17.70
N SER A 138 -8.47 -7.45 -17.38
CA SER A 138 -9.05 -7.94 -16.11
C SER A 138 -8.22 -7.73 -14.83
N GLY A 139 -7.35 -6.73 -14.74
CA GLY A 139 -6.56 -6.47 -13.53
C GLY A 139 -5.81 -5.15 -13.58
N LEU A 140 -5.80 -4.45 -12.45
CA LEU A 140 -5.12 -3.19 -12.22
C LEU A 140 -4.15 -3.34 -11.04
N SER A 141 -2.92 -2.87 -11.22
CA SER A 141 -1.89 -2.84 -10.20
C SER A 141 -1.39 -1.40 -10.04
N ILE A 142 -1.62 -0.83 -8.87
CA ILE A 142 -1.00 0.44 -8.45
C ILE A 142 0.12 0.18 -7.43
N ALA A 143 0.75 -0.99 -7.54
CA ALA A 143 1.71 -1.47 -6.57
C ALA A 143 2.92 -0.52 -6.44
N GLY A 144 3.35 -0.25 -5.21
CA GLY A 144 4.52 0.59 -4.96
C GLY A 144 4.40 2.06 -5.39
N MET A 145 3.22 2.52 -5.83
CA MET A 145 3.06 3.85 -6.46
C MET A 145 3.62 4.98 -5.59
N PHE A 146 3.45 4.91 -4.27
CA PHE A 146 3.90 5.89 -3.29
C PHE A 146 4.96 5.34 -2.32
N SER A 147 5.63 4.24 -2.68
CA SER A 147 6.67 3.64 -1.84
C SER A 147 7.83 4.62 -1.61
N GLY A 148 8.27 4.77 -0.36
CA GLY A 148 9.37 5.67 0.02
C GLY A 148 9.07 7.17 -0.10
N THR A 149 7.80 7.55 -0.19
CA THR A 149 7.37 8.96 -0.27
C THR A 149 7.02 9.55 1.11
N ASN A 150 6.73 10.85 1.18
CA ASN A 150 6.13 11.49 2.37
C ASN A 150 4.62 11.74 2.17
N PHE A 151 3.97 10.82 1.45
CA PHE A 151 2.59 10.97 1.03
C PHE A 151 1.63 10.87 2.22
N LYS A 152 0.82 11.89 2.45
CA LYS A 152 -0.11 11.95 3.58
C LYS A 152 -1.57 11.70 3.19
N LYS A 153 -1.92 11.97 1.94
CA LYS A 153 -3.31 11.98 1.49
C LYS A 153 -3.44 11.66 0.01
N ALA A 154 -4.34 10.74 -0.31
CA ALA A 154 -4.84 10.50 -1.65
C ALA A 154 -6.28 10.99 -1.80
N ASP A 155 -6.61 11.56 -2.95
CA ASP A 155 -8.01 11.77 -3.36
C ASP A 155 -8.42 10.69 -4.36
N PHE A 156 -8.92 9.56 -3.85
CA PHE A 156 -9.44 8.46 -4.68
C PHE A 156 -10.92 8.60 -5.05
N ASN A 157 -11.64 9.65 -4.60
CA ASN A 157 -13.11 9.77 -4.69
C ASN A 157 -13.69 9.59 -6.10
N ASN A 158 -12.89 9.95 -7.12
CA ASN A 158 -13.31 9.95 -8.50
C ASN A 158 -12.60 8.88 -9.34
N LEU A 159 -11.87 7.96 -8.69
CA LEU A 159 -11.15 6.91 -9.40
C LEU A 159 -12.14 5.93 -10.04
N LYS A 160 -12.12 5.85 -11.38
CA LYS A 160 -13.02 5.00 -12.16
C LYS A 160 -12.38 3.63 -12.37
N ILE A 161 -12.50 2.76 -11.36
CA ILE A 161 -11.80 1.48 -11.35
C ILE A 161 -12.59 0.36 -12.08
N GLU A 162 -13.86 0.61 -12.40
CA GLU A 162 -14.76 -0.33 -13.08
C GLU A 162 -14.81 -1.69 -12.34
N ASN A 163 -15.00 -2.81 -13.05
CA ASN A 163 -15.02 -4.18 -12.48
C ASN A 163 -13.64 -4.85 -12.43
N ASN A 164 -12.56 -4.06 -12.47
CA ASN A 164 -11.21 -4.61 -12.48
C ASN A 164 -10.78 -5.00 -11.07
N GLN A 165 -10.20 -6.20 -10.93
CA GLN A 165 -9.52 -6.54 -9.69
C GLN A 165 -8.32 -5.60 -9.47
N ILE A 166 -8.16 -5.10 -8.25
CA ILE A 166 -7.10 -4.15 -7.91
C ILE A 166 -6.11 -4.77 -6.94
N SER A 167 -4.83 -4.70 -7.30
CA SER A 167 -3.73 -4.88 -6.36
C SER A 167 -3.17 -3.53 -5.93
N MET A 168 -3.12 -3.30 -4.62
CA MET A 168 -2.46 -2.15 -3.97
C MET A 168 -1.22 -2.61 -3.18
N ALA A 169 -0.58 -3.68 -3.62
CA ALA A 169 0.58 -4.23 -2.94
C ALA A 169 1.70 -3.18 -2.79
N HIS A 170 2.31 -3.08 -1.62
CA HIS A 170 3.40 -2.16 -1.32
C HIS A 170 3.10 -0.68 -1.60
N LEU A 171 1.82 -0.27 -1.69
CA LEU A 171 1.44 1.08 -2.15
C LEU A 171 2.22 2.20 -1.45
N LEU A 172 2.38 2.11 -0.13
CA LEU A 172 3.05 3.07 0.75
C LEU A 172 4.26 2.45 1.48
N ASP A 173 4.81 1.35 0.97
CA ASP A 173 5.96 0.67 1.59
C ASP A 173 7.15 1.63 1.76
N GLY A 174 7.64 1.77 2.98
CA GLY A 174 8.75 2.64 3.34
C GLY A 174 8.41 4.13 3.34
N ALA A 175 7.13 4.51 3.25
CA ALA A 175 6.73 5.91 3.35
C ALA A 175 7.16 6.50 4.70
N VAL A 176 7.58 7.77 4.66
CA VAL A 176 8.25 8.45 5.79
C VAL A 176 7.31 9.37 6.57
N CYS A 177 6.02 9.35 6.27
CA CYS A 177 5.00 10.11 7.01
C CYS A 177 4.68 9.44 8.36
N ASP A 178 4.27 10.28 9.31
CA ASP A 178 3.83 9.90 10.67
C ASP A 178 2.32 9.68 10.77
N GLU A 179 1.57 10.15 9.77
CA GLU A 179 0.11 10.07 9.65
C GLU A 179 -0.29 9.85 8.19
N ILE A 180 -1.37 9.09 7.97
CA ILE A 180 -1.99 8.89 6.65
C ILE A 180 -3.52 8.97 6.78
N ASP A 181 -4.15 9.71 5.87
CA ASP A 181 -5.60 9.68 5.68
C ASP A 181 -5.98 8.50 4.77
N THR A 182 -6.55 7.45 5.37
CA THR A 182 -6.99 6.24 4.69
C THR A 182 -8.46 6.30 4.24
N SER A 183 -9.20 7.35 4.61
CA SER A 183 -10.66 7.42 4.46
C SER A 183 -11.13 7.32 3.01
N GLN A 184 -10.25 7.65 2.08
CA GLN A 184 -10.52 7.65 0.64
C GLN A 184 -9.98 6.40 -0.06
N ILE A 185 -9.14 5.60 0.59
CA ILE A 185 -8.56 4.42 -0.03
C ILE A 185 -9.69 3.44 -0.39
N PRO A 186 -9.77 2.97 -1.64
CA PRO A 186 -10.95 2.27 -2.17
C PRO A 186 -10.95 0.78 -1.81
N PHE A 187 -10.80 0.42 -0.53
CA PHE A 187 -10.81 -0.98 -0.08
C PHE A 187 -12.11 -1.73 -0.46
N ASP A 188 -13.21 -1.00 -0.68
CA ASP A 188 -14.51 -1.53 -1.12
C ASP A 188 -14.62 -1.75 -2.65
N LYS A 189 -13.56 -1.48 -3.43
CA LYS A 189 -13.58 -1.54 -4.91
C LYS A 189 -12.77 -2.70 -5.47
N HIS A 190 -13.29 -3.92 -5.45
CA HIS A 190 -12.64 -5.10 -6.07
C HIS A 190 -11.14 -5.26 -5.73
N VAL A 191 -10.71 -4.77 -4.56
CA VAL A 191 -9.32 -4.85 -4.11
C VAL A 191 -9.06 -6.28 -3.65
N ASN A 192 -8.16 -6.98 -4.33
CA ASN A 192 -7.81 -8.35 -3.98
C ASN A 192 -6.59 -8.45 -3.07
N SER A 193 -5.70 -7.46 -3.10
CA SER A 193 -4.45 -7.47 -2.34
C SER A 193 -4.05 -6.08 -1.85
N VAL A 194 -3.73 -6.01 -0.56
CA VAL A 194 -3.06 -4.88 0.11
C VAL A 194 -1.76 -5.33 0.76
N ALA A 195 -1.15 -6.39 0.19
CA ALA A 195 0.06 -6.98 0.74
C ALA A 195 1.18 -5.94 0.86
N GLY A 196 1.80 -5.79 2.02
CA GLY A 196 2.87 -4.82 2.25
C GLY A 196 2.45 -3.35 2.14
N MET A 197 1.15 -3.04 2.08
CA MET A 197 0.65 -1.70 1.75
C MET A 197 1.26 -0.60 2.60
N PHE A 198 1.44 -0.83 3.90
CA PHE A 198 2.03 0.09 4.87
C PHE A 198 3.34 -0.45 5.48
N ALA A 199 4.00 -1.42 4.84
CA ALA A 199 5.24 -1.98 5.38
C ALA A 199 6.34 -0.93 5.51
N ASN A 200 7.28 -1.16 6.42
CA ASN A 200 8.48 -0.35 6.63
C ASN A 200 8.21 1.15 6.92
N MET A 201 7.02 1.52 7.37
CA MET A 201 6.64 2.88 7.73
C MET A 201 7.16 3.24 9.12
N ARG A 202 8.49 3.45 9.22
CA ARG A 202 9.23 3.57 10.49
C ARG A 202 8.77 4.68 11.44
N TYR A 203 8.01 5.65 10.95
CA TYR A 203 7.51 6.79 11.73
C TYR A 203 6.00 6.75 12.01
N LEU A 204 5.26 5.81 11.40
CA LEU A 204 3.83 5.66 11.62
C LEU A 204 3.56 5.17 13.05
N THR A 205 2.90 5.99 13.86
CA THR A 205 2.63 5.64 15.28
C THR A 205 1.29 4.96 15.47
N SER A 206 0.33 5.25 14.61
CA SER A 206 -1.04 4.74 14.66
C SER A 206 -1.73 4.90 13.31
N ILE A 207 -2.66 4.01 13.00
CA ILE A 207 -3.48 4.09 11.79
C ILE A 207 -4.91 3.65 12.08
N THR A 208 -5.87 4.37 11.50
CA THR A 208 -7.28 3.96 11.44
C THR A 208 -7.58 3.56 10.02
N LEU A 209 -8.19 2.39 9.82
CA LEU A 209 -8.71 1.94 8.55
C LEU A 209 -10.20 2.23 8.45
N PRO A 210 -10.73 2.49 7.23
CA PRO A 210 -12.13 2.88 7.06
C PRO A 210 -13.08 1.71 7.36
N GLU A 211 -14.30 2.06 7.78
CA GLU A 211 -15.40 1.10 7.97
C GLU A 211 -16.05 0.77 6.62
N VAL A 212 -15.63 -0.34 6.02
CA VAL A 212 -16.07 -0.76 4.68
C VAL A 212 -16.13 -2.28 4.55
N GLN A 213 -16.93 -2.75 3.58
CA GLN A 213 -16.98 -4.15 3.16
C GLN A 213 -15.99 -4.36 2.01
N ALA A 214 -14.92 -5.11 2.26
CA ALA A 214 -13.93 -5.46 1.25
C ALA A 214 -14.19 -6.89 0.77
N GLU A 215 -15.20 -7.05 -0.09
CA GLU A 215 -15.72 -8.38 -0.50
C GLU A 215 -14.69 -9.24 -1.23
N ASP A 216 -13.77 -8.61 -1.98
CA ASP A 216 -12.78 -9.30 -2.80
C ASP A 216 -11.39 -9.38 -2.14
N LEU A 217 -11.22 -8.84 -0.93
CA LEU A 217 -9.91 -8.78 -0.28
C LEU A 217 -9.45 -10.16 0.16
N MET A 218 -8.36 -10.64 -0.45
CA MET A 218 -7.80 -11.97 -0.22
C MET A 218 -6.46 -11.95 0.50
N ASN A 219 -5.67 -10.89 0.32
CA ASN A 219 -4.28 -10.84 0.77
C ASN A 219 -3.98 -9.55 1.56
N THR A 220 -3.58 -9.73 2.82
CA THR A 220 -3.13 -8.68 3.75
C THR A 220 -1.73 -8.95 4.30
N SER A 221 -0.97 -9.87 3.68
CA SER A 221 0.35 -10.25 4.17
C SER A 221 1.31 -9.07 4.16
N HIS A 222 2.21 -9.04 5.14
CA HIS A 222 3.22 -7.98 5.32
C HIS A 222 2.65 -6.56 5.50
N MET A 223 1.33 -6.36 5.64
CA MET A 223 0.69 -5.03 5.51
C MET A 223 1.30 -3.95 6.41
N PHE A 224 1.72 -4.30 7.63
CA PHE A 224 2.39 -3.43 8.61
C PHE A 224 3.76 -3.99 9.03
N GLU A 225 4.41 -4.81 8.20
CA GLU A 225 5.70 -5.42 8.54
C GLU A 225 6.77 -4.34 8.78
N SER A 226 7.56 -4.48 9.84
CA SER A 226 8.65 -3.57 10.22
C SER A 226 8.23 -2.12 10.50
N ASP A 227 6.99 -1.90 10.92
CA ASP A 227 6.51 -0.60 11.39
C ASP A 227 6.97 -0.33 12.83
N TYR A 228 8.25 0.03 12.95
CA TYR A 228 8.93 0.11 14.25
C TYR A 228 8.32 1.07 15.28
N ALA A 229 7.57 2.08 14.85
CA ALA A 229 6.92 3.07 15.72
C ALA A 229 5.44 2.76 16.00
N LEU A 230 4.84 1.76 15.33
CA LEU A 230 3.42 1.50 15.37
C LEU A 230 2.99 0.99 16.75
N THR A 231 2.07 1.71 17.38
CA THR A 231 1.57 1.40 18.73
C THR A 231 0.16 0.83 18.73
N SER A 232 -0.64 1.16 17.72
CA SER A 232 -2.04 0.74 17.59
C SER A 232 -2.53 0.76 16.14
N VAL A 233 -3.36 -0.22 15.80
CA VAL A 233 -4.15 -0.24 14.55
C VAL A 233 -5.62 -0.33 14.90
N ASP A 234 -6.41 0.56 14.33
CA ASP A 234 -7.87 0.54 14.40
C ASP A 234 -8.40 -0.06 13.08
N TRP A 235 -8.68 -1.36 13.09
CA TRP A 235 -9.10 -2.14 11.94
C TRP A 235 -10.63 -2.21 11.83
N ASN A 236 -11.20 -1.56 10.82
CA ASN A 236 -12.65 -1.55 10.57
C ASN A 236 -13.06 -2.15 9.22
N ILE A 237 -12.13 -2.83 8.53
CA ILE A 237 -12.43 -3.49 7.26
C ILE A 237 -13.08 -4.84 7.53
N GLU A 238 -14.28 -5.04 7.01
CA GLU A 238 -14.98 -6.32 7.01
C GLU A 238 -14.62 -7.09 5.74
N ALA A 239 -13.96 -8.24 5.91
CA ALA A 239 -13.50 -9.10 4.82
C ALA A 239 -13.65 -10.58 5.19
N LYS A 240 -14.13 -11.39 4.25
CA LYS A 240 -14.46 -12.81 4.49
C LYS A 240 -13.54 -13.80 3.75
N ASP A 241 -12.94 -13.34 2.65
CA ASP A 241 -12.18 -14.18 1.70
C ASP A 241 -10.66 -14.07 1.88
N ILE A 242 -10.19 -13.39 2.94
CA ILE A 242 -8.77 -13.33 3.29
C ILE A 242 -8.25 -14.75 3.57
N SER A 243 -7.19 -15.12 2.86
CA SER A 243 -6.50 -16.40 2.99
C SER A 243 -5.03 -16.25 3.39
N ASP A 244 -4.45 -15.06 3.20
CA ASP A 244 -3.05 -14.76 3.52
C ASP A 244 -2.94 -13.54 4.46
N ILE A 245 -2.45 -13.82 5.67
CA ILE A 245 -2.15 -12.84 6.73
C ILE A 245 -0.67 -12.94 7.16
N ALA A 246 0.18 -13.61 6.38
CA ALA A 246 1.58 -13.84 6.74
C ALA A 246 2.31 -12.53 7.05
N ALA A 247 3.09 -12.50 8.13
CA ALA A 247 3.90 -11.36 8.56
C ALA A 247 3.17 -10.01 8.68
N MET A 248 1.84 -10.00 8.79
CA MET A 248 1.03 -8.77 8.73
C MET A 248 1.50 -7.68 9.71
N PHE A 249 1.96 -8.06 10.90
CA PHE A 249 2.52 -7.19 11.92
C PHE A 249 3.93 -7.62 12.34
N ALA A 250 4.66 -8.37 11.51
CA ALA A 250 6.01 -8.83 11.88
C ALA A 250 6.93 -7.63 12.17
N ASP A 251 7.82 -7.77 13.16
CA ASP A 251 8.78 -6.74 13.56
C ASP A 251 8.15 -5.38 13.95
N CYS A 252 6.98 -5.40 14.61
CA CYS A 252 6.34 -4.23 15.23
C CYS A 252 6.59 -4.15 16.75
N PRO A 253 7.80 -3.77 17.23
CA PRO A 253 8.17 -3.87 18.64
C PRO A 253 7.41 -2.92 19.57
N GLN A 254 6.71 -1.91 19.06
CA GLN A 254 5.94 -0.97 19.88
C GLN A 254 4.44 -1.29 19.95
N LEU A 255 3.96 -2.25 19.15
CA LEU A 255 2.57 -2.63 19.10
C LEU A 255 2.16 -3.29 20.42
N LYS A 256 1.11 -2.78 21.07
CA LYS A 256 0.67 -3.24 22.40
C LYS A 256 -0.54 -4.15 22.34
N SER A 257 -1.45 -3.87 21.43
CA SER A 257 -2.69 -4.60 21.23
C SER A 257 -3.14 -4.49 19.78
N VAL A 258 -3.86 -5.51 19.31
CA VAL A 258 -4.51 -5.48 17.99
C VAL A 258 -5.90 -6.12 18.09
N ASP A 259 -6.89 -5.44 17.51
CA ASP A 259 -8.24 -5.98 17.34
C ASP A 259 -8.52 -6.22 15.86
N LEU A 260 -8.67 -7.48 15.48
CA LEU A 260 -9.00 -7.94 14.14
C LEU A 260 -10.36 -8.64 14.11
N SER A 261 -11.25 -8.39 15.08
CA SER A 261 -12.55 -9.06 15.17
C SER A 261 -13.51 -8.79 14.01
N LYS A 262 -13.23 -7.77 13.21
CA LYS A 262 -13.93 -7.45 11.96
C LYS A 262 -13.40 -8.21 10.75
N MET A 263 -12.25 -8.86 10.87
CA MET A 263 -11.68 -9.69 9.82
C MET A 263 -12.26 -11.11 9.91
N HIS A 264 -13.45 -11.28 9.34
CA HIS A 264 -14.24 -12.52 9.31
C HIS A 264 -13.68 -13.62 8.39
N ALA A 265 -12.35 -13.75 8.29
CA ALA A 265 -11.66 -14.61 7.35
C ALA A 265 -11.96 -16.11 7.60
N GLN A 266 -12.55 -16.78 6.61
CA GLN A 266 -13.00 -18.18 6.75
C GLN A 266 -12.03 -19.23 6.18
N ALA A 267 -10.96 -18.80 5.50
CA ALA A 267 -10.08 -19.68 4.73
C ALA A 267 -8.59 -19.36 4.88
N ILE A 268 -8.13 -18.98 6.08
CA ILE A 268 -6.71 -18.65 6.32
C ILE A 268 -5.85 -19.89 6.09
N SER A 269 -5.02 -19.83 5.05
CA SER A 269 -4.05 -20.86 4.68
C SER A 269 -2.61 -20.46 4.98
N GLU A 270 -2.32 -19.15 5.06
CA GLU A 270 -0.99 -18.62 5.36
C GLU A 270 -1.03 -17.66 6.56
N SER A 271 -0.25 -17.99 7.60
CA SER A 271 -0.21 -17.26 8.89
C SER A 271 1.17 -17.22 9.52
N SER A 272 2.21 -17.46 8.71
CA SER A 272 3.59 -17.42 9.20
C SER A 272 3.92 -16.05 9.78
N PHE A 273 4.50 -16.01 10.98
CA PHE A 273 4.99 -14.79 11.62
C PHE A 273 4.02 -13.60 11.70
N VAL A 274 2.69 -13.81 11.72
CA VAL A 274 1.70 -12.69 11.73
C VAL A 274 2.04 -11.62 12.77
N PHE A 275 2.47 -12.03 13.97
CA PHE A 275 2.91 -11.14 15.04
C PHE A 275 4.38 -11.37 15.42
N GLY A 276 5.18 -11.92 14.51
CA GLY A 276 6.58 -12.25 14.74
C GLY A 276 7.37 -11.06 15.29
N SER A 277 8.22 -11.27 16.31
CA SER A 277 9.08 -10.24 16.89
C SER A 277 8.34 -9.00 17.44
N CYS A 278 7.13 -9.19 17.98
CA CYS A 278 6.35 -8.15 18.66
C CYS A 278 6.38 -8.31 20.21
N PRO A 279 7.51 -8.04 20.89
CA PRO A 279 7.67 -8.33 22.33
C PRO A 279 6.72 -7.57 23.25
N ASN A 280 6.22 -6.41 22.80
CA ASN A 280 5.28 -5.57 23.56
C ASN A 280 3.81 -5.89 23.29
N LEU A 281 3.49 -6.76 22.32
CA LEU A 281 2.11 -7.14 22.01
C LEU A 281 1.57 -8.04 23.14
N LYS A 282 0.59 -7.53 23.89
CA LYS A 282 0.00 -8.21 25.07
C LYS A 282 -1.41 -8.73 24.82
N GLU A 283 -2.18 -8.06 23.96
CA GLU A 283 -3.58 -8.40 23.70
C GLU A 283 -3.85 -8.58 22.20
N ILE A 284 -4.49 -9.68 21.84
CA ILE A 284 -4.90 -9.97 20.45
C ILE A 284 -6.37 -10.37 20.46
N ASN A 285 -7.15 -9.78 19.55
CA ASN A 285 -8.50 -10.25 19.24
C ASN A 285 -8.56 -10.73 17.79
N LEU A 286 -8.65 -12.05 17.58
CA LEU A 286 -8.80 -12.70 16.27
C LEU A 286 -10.29 -12.95 15.92
N GLY A 287 -11.22 -12.61 16.81
CA GLY A 287 -12.66 -12.77 16.58
C GLY A 287 -13.05 -14.18 16.14
N ASP A 288 -13.75 -14.24 14.99
CA ASP A 288 -14.31 -15.44 14.40
C ASP A 288 -13.49 -16.05 13.26
N MET A 289 -12.23 -15.61 13.08
CA MET A 289 -11.31 -16.15 12.08
C MET A 289 -11.21 -17.69 12.14
N GLN A 290 -11.14 -18.31 10.96
CA GLN A 290 -10.98 -19.76 10.81
C GLN A 290 -9.62 -20.11 10.23
N PHE A 291 -8.90 -20.99 10.94
CA PHE A 291 -7.56 -21.46 10.59
C PHE A 291 -7.54 -22.91 10.05
N ASN A 292 -8.71 -23.46 9.71
CA ASN A 292 -8.86 -24.87 9.33
C ASN A 292 -8.04 -25.28 8.08
N GLN A 293 -7.61 -24.32 7.25
CA GLN A 293 -6.78 -24.58 6.06
C GLN A 293 -5.27 -24.68 6.35
N LEU A 294 -4.78 -24.30 7.54
CA LEU A 294 -3.34 -24.33 7.84
C LEU A 294 -2.78 -25.75 7.75
N GLN A 295 -1.84 -26.06 6.86
CA GLN A 295 -1.39 -27.45 6.66
C GLN A 295 -0.12 -27.82 7.43
N GLN A 296 0.70 -26.83 7.81
CA GLN A 296 2.03 -27.07 8.36
C GLN A 296 2.13 -26.55 9.81
N PRO A 297 2.79 -27.29 10.73
CA PRO A 297 3.06 -26.85 12.10
C PRO A 297 3.72 -25.46 12.19
N ALA A 298 4.62 -25.14 11.26
CA ALA A 298 5.32 -23.87 11.21
C ALA A 298 4.36 -22.67 11.07
N LEU A 299 3.24 -22.82 10.36
CA LEU A 299 2.26 -21.74 10.16
C LEU A 299 1.55 -21.36 11.46
N ALA A 300 1.18 -22.35 12.28
CA ALA A 300 0.56 -22.10 13.58
C ALA A 300 1.57 -21.65 14.65
N SER A 301 2.76 -22.26 14.69
CA SER A 301 3.76 -22.01 15.74
C SER A 301 4.49 -20.67 15.58
N SER A 302 4.79 -20.26 14.35
CA SER A 302 5.51 -19.00 14.09
C SER A 302 4.64 -17.76 14.24
N MET A 303 3.30 -17.89 14.17
CA MET A 303 2.34 -16.78 14.25
C MET A 303 2.59 -15.86 15.46
N PHE A 304 3.00 -16.44 16.59
CA PHE A 304 3.22 -15.74 17.86
C PHE A 304 4.72 -15.66 18.25
N TYR A 305 5.62 -15.89 17.30
CA TYR A 305 7.06 -15.91 17.53
C TYR A 305 7.56 -14.62 18.20
N GLN A 306 8.25 -14.75 19.33
CA GLN A 306 8.79 -13.65 20.12
C GLN A 306 7.76 -12.58 20.53
N THR A 307 6.50 -12.98 20.73
CA THR A 307 5.46 -12.10 21.27
C THR A 307 5.43 -12.11 22.79
N GLY A 308 4.74 -11.12 23.37
CA GLY A 308 4.48 -11.03 24.80
C GLY A 308 3.03 -11.30 25.20
N VAL A 309 2.27 -12.04 24.37
CA VAL A 309 0.81 -12.16 24.47
C VAL A 309 0.40 -12.75 25.82
N LYS A 310 -0.49 -12.05 26.51
CA LYS A 310 -1.10 -12.48 27.77
C LYS A 310 -2.61 -12.59 27.69
N LYS A 311 -3.24 -12.02 26.67
CA LYS A 311 -4.69 -12.09 26.45
C LYS A 311 -4.97 -12.33 24.97
N ILE A 312 -5.77 -13.35 24.67
CA ILE A 312 -6.13 -13.70 23.30
C ILE A 312 -7.62 -13.99 23.21
N THR A 313 -8.28 -13.46 22.19
CA THR A 313 -9.67 -13.75 21.87
C THR A 313 -9.75 -14.46 20.53
N LEU A 314 -10.32 -15.66 20.50
CA LEU A 314 -10.41 -16.50 19.30
C LEU A 314 -11.46 -17.61 19.47
N THR A 315 -11.84 -18.23 18.34
CA THR A 315 -12.79 -19.34 18.33
C THR A 315 -12.21 -20.61 18.93
N ARG A 316 -13.09 -21.46 19.48
CA ARG A 316 -12.77 -22.83 19.86
C ARG A 316 -12.16 -23.61 18.68
N SER A 317 -12.62 -23.40 17.44
CA SER A 317 -12.04 -24.03 16.24
C SER A 317 -10.60 -23.63 15.98
N ALA A 318 -10.26 -22.35 16.15
CA ALA A 318 -8.89 -21.88 16.04
C ALA A 318 -7.99 -22.55 17.10
N ILE A 319 -8.42 -22.60 18.36
CA ILE A 319 -7.68 -23.28 19.44
C ILE A 319 -7.44 -24.75 19.10
N THR A 320 -8.46 -25.49 18.68
CA THR A 320 -8.33 -26.89 18.28
C THR A 320 -7.36 -27.06 17.13
N ARG A 321 -7.45 -26.22 16.08
CA ARG A 321 -6.56 -26.33 14.93
C ARG A 321 -5.10 -26.08 15.30
N PHE A 322 -4.85 -25.09 16.16
CA PHE A 322 -3.51 -24.84 16.67
C PHE A 322 -2.97 -26.00 17.51
N ASN A 323 -3.83 -26.69 18.28
CA ASN A 323 -3.44 -27.89 19.02
C ASN A 323 -3.12 -29.08 18.10
N ASP A 324 -3.92 -29.28 17.05
CA ASP A 324 -3.72 -30.37 16.08
C ASP A 324 -2.40 -30.25 15.32
N LEU A 325 -1.92 -29.01 15.13
CA LEU A 325 -0.68 -28.68 14.44
C LEU A 325 0.52 -28.52 15.37
N TYR A 326 0.34 -28.69 16.68
CA TYR A 326 1.44 -28.54 17.64
C TYR A 326 2.47 -29.66 17.47
N ASP A 327 3.71 -29.29 17.11
CA ASP A 327 4.86 -30.21 17.05
C ASP A 327 5.99 -29.71 17.97
N PRO A 328 6.35 -30.43 19.05
CA PRO A 328 7.41 -30.02 19.97
C PRO A 328 8.82 -30.09 19.38
N GLN A 329 9.01 -30.66 18.18
CA GLN A 329 10.32 -30.75 17.51
C GLN A 329 10.59 -29.57 16.56
N GLU A 330 9.61 -28.71 16.30
CA GLU A 330 9.77 -27.54 15.43
C GLU A 330 10.51 -26.38 16.14
N LEU A 331 11.27 -25.59 15.36
CA LEU A 331 12.23 -24.59 15.85
C LEU A 331 11.59 -23.38 16.55
N PHE A 332 10.28 -23.19 16.43
CA PHE A 332 9.54 -22.03 16.95
C PHE A 332 8.64 -22.36 18.17
N THR A 333 8.84 -23.52 18.78
CA THR A 333 8.01 -24.08 19.87
C THR A 333 8.01 -23.30 21.19
N GLY A 334 8.95 -22.36 21.38
CA GLY A 334 9.05 -21.55 22.59
C GLY A 334 8.03 -20.41 22.71
N THR A 335 7.23 -20.19 21.68
CA THR A 335 6.44 -18.96 21.47
C THR A 335 5.09 -19.22 20.83
N PHE A 336 4.50 -20.39 21.06
CA PHE A 336 3.04 -20.56 20.94
C PHE A 336 2.39 -19.68 22.03
N PRO A 337 1.10 -19.25 22.01
CA PRO A 337 0.59 -18.29 23.01
C PRO A 337 0.86 -18.75 24.46
N GLY A 338 1.12 -20.05 24.66
CA GLY A 338 2.11 -20.53 25.62
C GLY A 338 2.66 -21.89 25.19
N THR A 339 3.17 -22.73 26.09
CA THR A 339 3.29 -24.18 25.79
C THR A 339 1.92 -24.84 25.97
N PRO A 340 1.69 -26.11 25.55
CA PRO A 340 0.48 -26.85 25.94
C PRO A 340 0.25 -26.90 27.46
N MET A 341 1.29 -26.62 28.25
CA MET A 341 1.26 -26.56 29.71
C MET A 341 0.96 -25.17 30.28
N THR A 342 0.86 -24.13 29.44
CA THR A 342 0.48 -22.79 29.93
C THR A 342 -0.96 -22.80 30.39
N LYS A 343 -1.17 -22.28 31.61
CA LYS A 343 -2.50 -22.17 32.22
C LYS A 343 -3.15 -20.86 31.79
N TRP A 344 -4.40 -20.96 31.38
CA TRP A 344 -5.22 -19.87 30.90
C TRP A 344 -6.52 -19.81 31.69
N ARG A 345 -6.97 -18.59 31.95
CA ARG A 345 -8.22 -18.25 32.60
C ARG A 345 -9.21 -17.74 31.56
N GLY A 346 -10.45 -18.21 31.61
CA GLY A 346 -11.53 -17.78 30.73
C GLY A 346 -12.90 -18.09 31.35
N GLU A 347 -13.97 -17.54 30.77
CA GLU A 347 -15.34 -17.89 31.17
C GLU A 347 -15.76 -19.21 30.52
N ASN A 348 -16.31 -20.13 31.30
CA ASN A 348 -16.98 -21.31 30.77
C ASN A 348 -18.37 -20.91 30.24
N PRO A 349 -18.65 -21.12 28.92
CA PRO A 349 -19.90 -20.70 28.32
C PRO A 349 -21.14 -21.38 28.89
N ASN A 350 -20.99 -22.57 29.44
CA ASN A 350 -22.10 -23.38 29.96
C ASN A 350 -22.45 -22.98 31.40
N THR A 351 -21.44 -22.78 32.25
CA THR A 351 -21.64 -22.49 33.69
C THR A 351 -21.62 -21.00 34.01
N LYS A 352 -21.12 -20.15 33.09
CA LYS A 352 -20.89 -18.72 33.30
C LYS A 352 -19.95 -18.39 34.46
N THR A 353 -19.07 -19.33 34.78
CA THR A 353 -18.04 -19.17 35.81
C THR A 353 -16.68 -19.06 35.16
N GLU A 354 -15.82 -18.27 35.79
CA GLU A 354 -14.42 -18.21 35.42
C GLU A 354 -13.70 -19.51 35.83
N GLU A 355 -12.90 -20.05 34.92
CA GLU A 355 -12.16 -21.29 35.12
C GLU A 355 -10.72 -21.13 34.66
N GLU A 356 -9.80 -21.83 35.32
CA GLU A 356 -8.40 -21.89 34.90
C GLU A 356 -8.06 -23.29 34.39
N ARG A 357 -7.69 -23.39 33.12
CA ARG A 357 -7.39 -24.65 32.44
C ARG A 357 -6.10 -24.54 31.62
N LEU A 358 -5.46 -25.67 31.32
CA LEU A 358 -4.40 -25.68 30.30
C LEU A 358 -4.98 -25.30 28.94
N TRP A 359 -4.17 -24.66 28.10
CA TRP A 359 -4.56 -24.23 26.75
C TRP A 359 -5.33 -25.30 25.96
N LEU A 360 -4.83 -26.53 25.96
CA LEU A 360 -5.42 -27.64 25.20
C LEU A 360 -6.88 -27.94 25.55
N HIS A 361 -7.30 -27.68 26.79
CA HIS A 361 -8.66 -27.96 27.23
C HIS A 361 -9.69 -26.96 26.68
N TRP A 362 -9.28 -25.74 26.36
CA TRP A 362 -10.17 -24.75 25.74
C TRP A 362 -10.58 -25.14 24.31
N GLY A 363 -9.77 -25.96 23.65
CA GLY A 363 -10.08 -26.55 22.33
C GLY A 363 -10.80 -27.90 22.39
N ASN A 364 -11.16 -28.42 23.58
CA ASN A 364 -11.74 -29.75 23.72
C ASN A 364 -13.23 -29.76 23.36
N GLN A 365 -13.60 -30.48 22.29
CA GLN A 365 -14.99 -30.59 21.85
C GLN A 365 -15.92 -31.24 22.89
N ALA A 366 -15.39 -32.11 23.76
CA ALA A 366 -16.20 -32.74 24.81
C ALA A 366 -16.63 -31.75 25.90
N ASP A 367 -15.78 -30.75 26.18
CA ASP A 367 -16.05 -29.71 27.17
C ASP A 367 -16.86 -28.56 26.55
N PHE A 368 -16.54 -28.20 25.31
CA PHE A 368 -17.10 -27.07 24.58
C PHE A 368 -17.51 -27.48 23.15
N PRO A 369 -18.77 -27.92 22.95
CA PRO A 369 -19.20 -28.52 21.69
C PRO A 369 -19.40 -27.52 20.53
N ASP A 370 -19.66 -26.25 20.83
CA ASP A 370 -19.85 -25.21 19.82
C ASP A 370 -18.51 -24.83 19.18
N ALA A 371 -18.42 -25.05 17.87
CA ALA A 371 -17.22 -24.78 17.12
C ALA A 371 -16.88 -23.29 17.03
N GLY A 372 -17.90 -22.44 16.90
CA GLY A 372 -17.80 -21.00 16.68
C GLY A 372 -17.76 -20.18 17.96
N HIS A 373 -17.83 -20.82 19.13
CA HIS A 373 -17.75 -20.10 20.40
C HIS A 373 -16.40 -19.36 20.51
N ILE A 374 -16.46 -18.05 20.78
CA ILE A 374 -15.30 -17.19 20.94
C ILE A 374 -14.94 -17.12 22.42
N PHE A 375 -13.74 -17.56 22.76
CA PHE A 375 -13.17 -17.41 24.09
C PHE A 375 -12.31 -16.16 24.16
N THR A 376 -12.38 -15.46 25.29
CA THR A 376 -11.32 -14.53 25.73
C THR A 376 -10.54 -15.20 26.84
N LEU A 377 -9.27 -15.51 26.57
CA LEU A 377 -8.37 -16.20 27.48
C LEU A 377 -7.27 -15.26 27.96
N THR A 378 -6.94 -15.32 29.26
CA THR A 378 -5.82 -14.59 29.87
C THR A 378 -4.84 -15.55 30.55
N VAL A 379 -3.53 -15.36 30.37
CA VAL A 379 -2.50 -16.18 31.03
C VAL A 379 -2.59 -16.02 32.55
N VAL A 380 -2.48 -17.13 33.27
CA VAL A 380 -2.34 -17.13 34.74
C VAL A 380 -0.85 -17.06 35.06
N ASP A 381 -0.43 -15.97 35.70
CA ASP A 381 0.97 -15.75 36.16
C ASP A 381 1.38 -16.71 37.30
#